data_AF-A0A1Y3NQN6-F1
#
_entry.id   AF-A0A1Y3NQN6-F1
#
_cell.length_a   1.000
_cell.length_b   1.000
_cell.length_c   1.000
_cell.angle_alpha   90.00
_cell.angle_beta   90.00
_cell.angle_gamma   90.00
#
_symmetry.space_group_name_H-M   'P 1'
#
loop_
_entity.id
_entity.type
_entity.pdbx_description
1 polymer ?
#
loop_
_entity_poly.entity_id
_entity_poly.type
_entity_poly.pdbx_seq_one_letter_code
_entity_poly.pdbx_strand_id
1 'polypeptide(L)'
;MFRYQSKSKTDSCISFLNLNEKISYYYIYKNDTVIVNVKIKDLDSYNKGISFKNIDGLSDSYVFTCAEEADFKRKTITFSDKYKIEVPISDDETIILKSMSDIYKFDINEKVTDEMNCSIMENTLNIAKPLQVYK
;
A
#
# COMPACT_ATOMS: atom_id res chain seq x y z
N MET A 1 -19.94 28.94 -9.80
CA MET A 1 -20.30 27.52 -9.58
C MET A 1 -19.06 26.69 -9.89
N PHE A 2 -18.24 26.38 -8.90
CA PHE A 2 -17.02 25.58 -9.10
C PHE A 2 -17.42 24.10 -9.21
N ARG A 3 -17.21 23.51 -10.38
CA ARG A 3 -17.38 22.07 -10.59
C ARG A 3 -16.21 21.36 -9.90
N TYR A 4 -16.49 20.64 -8.82
CA TYR A 4 -15.55 19.71 -8.20
C TYR A 4 -15.30 18.57 -9.20
N GLN A 5 -14.16 18.58 -9.90
CA GLN A 5 -13.77 17.45 -10.74
C GLN A 5 -13.35 16.29 -9.81
N SER A 6 -14.11 15.20 -9.81
CA SER A 6 -13.68 13.96 -9.14
C SER A 6 -12.43 13.46 -9.88
N LYS A 7 -11.28 13.48 -9.20
CA LYS A 7 -10.04 12.91 -9.71
C LYS A 7 -10.24 11.42 -10.01
N SER A 8 -9.79 10.92 -11.16
CA SER A 8 -9.94 9.51 -11.50
C SER A 8 -9.14 8.63 -10.53
N LYS A 9 -9.50 7.34 -10.41
CA LYS A 9 -8.74 6.41 -9.56
C LYS A 9 -7.32 6.25 -10.08
N THR A 10 -7.17 6.24 -11.40
CA THR A 10 -5.87 6.21 -12.09
C THR A 10 -5.02 7.44 -11.73
N ASP A 11 -5.57 8.65 -11.80
CA ASP A 11 -4.83 9.88 -11.47
C ASP A 11 -4.36 9.92 -10.01
N SER A 12 -5.17 9.37 -9.11
CA SER A 12 -4.84 9.25 -7.69
C SER A 12 -3.68 8.28 -7.47
N CYS A 13 -3.72 7.13 -8.14
CA CYS A 13 -2.64 6.15 -8.13
C CYS A 13 -1.32 6.72 -8.72
N ILE A 14 -1.39 7.41 -9.86
CA ILE A 14 -0.21 8.04 -10.47
C ILE A 14 0.38 9.11 -9.55
N SER A 15 -0.48 9.91 -8.91
CA SER A 15 -0.03 10.91 -7.94
C SER A 15 0.73 10.27 -6.78
N PHE A 16 0.24 9.13 -6.27
CA PHE A 16 0.91 8.36 -5.23
C PHE A 16 2.29 7.86 -5.67
N LEU A 17 2.40 7.27 -6.87
CA LEU A 17 3.69 6.78 -7.38
C LEU A 17 4.74 7.89 -7.54
N ASN A 18 4.31 9.15 -7.61
CA ASN A 18 5.21 10.30 -7.71
C ASN A 18 5.72 10.84 -6.37
N LEU A 19 5.15 10.42 -5.24
CA LEU A 19 5.58 10.88 -3.92
C LEU A 19 6.98 10.37 -3.55
N ASN A 20 7.52 9.34 -4.22
CA ASN A 20 8.86 8.77 -3.97
C ASN A 20 9.12 8.40 -2.49
N GLU A 21 8.06 8.16 -1.72
CA GLU A 21 8.14 7.80 -0.31
C GLU A 21 8.04 6.29 -0.09
N LYS A 22 8.68 5.81 0.97
CA LYS A 22 8.50 4.43 1.46
C LYS A 22 7.29 4.41 2.37
N ILE A 23 6.18 3.89 1.88
CA ILE A 23 4.93 3.79 2.64
C ILE A 23 4.65 2.31 2.91
N SER A 24 4.44 1.99 4.18
CA SER A 24 4.02 0.65 4.62
C SER A 24 2.51 0.53 4.56
N TYR A 25 2.07 -0.62 4.07
CA TYR A 25 0.66 -1.00 4.01
C TYR A 25 0.43 -2.25 4.84
N TYR A 26 -0.82 -2.54 5.16
CA TYR A 26 -1.20 -3.79 5.78
C TYR A 26 -2.49 -4.35 5.20
N TYR A 27 -2.68 -5.65 5.33
CA TYR A 27 -3.96 -6.32 5.15
C TYR A 27 -4.16 -7.36 6.24
N ILE A 28 -5.41 -7.79 6.42
CA ILE A 28 -5.77 -8.82 7.40
C ILE A 28 -6.12 -10.08 6.61
N TYR A 29 -5.43 -11.17 6.87
CA TYR A 29 -5.69 -12.47 6.27
C TYR A 29 -5.78 -13.53 7.37
N LYS A 30 -6.92 -14.23 7.43
CA LYS A 30 -7.18 -15.26 8.47
C LYS A 30 -6.90 -14.77 9.90
N ASN A 31 -7.25 -13.52 10.21
CA ASN A 31 -7.00 -12.81 11.48
C ASN A 31 -5.55 -12.42 11.76
N ASP A 32 -4.61 -12.73 10.86
CA ASP A 32 -3.24 -12.25 10.95
C ASP A 32 -3.08 -10.93 10.19
N THR A 33 -2.39 -9.98 10.81
CA THR A 33 -2.03 -8.71 10.15
C THR A 33 -0.71 -8.88 9.43
N VAL A 34 -0.73 -8.72 8.11
CA VAL A 34 0.46 -8.82 7.27
C VAL A 34 0.89 -7.43 6.85
N ILE A 35 2.14 -7.07 7.18
CA ILE A 35 2.75 -5.79 6.78
C ILE A 35 3.42 -5.96 5.42
N VAL A 36 3.01 -5.11 4.49
CA VAL A 36 3.44 -5.10 3.09
C VAL A 36 4.30 -3.88 2.86
N ASN A 37 5.49 -4.13 2.33
CA ASN A 37 6.39 -3.06 1.89
C ASN A 37 6.15 -2.76 0.42
N VAL A 38 5.73 -1.54 0.14
CA VAL A 38 5.56 -1.02 -1.22
C VAL A 38 6.88 -0.46 -1.73
N LYS A 39 7.26 -0.86 -2.95
CA LYS A 39 8.42 -0.31 -3.65
C LYS A 39 8.01 0.25 -5.00
N ILE A 40 8.26 1.55 -5.18
CA ILE A 40 8.14 2.22 -6.48
C ILE A 40 9.30 1.77 -7.38
N LYS A 41 8.99 1.51 -8.65
CA LYS A 41 9.93 1.08 -9.68
C LYS A 41 9.76 1.97 -10.90
N ASP A 42 10.86 2.53 -11.40
CA ASP A 42 10.83 3.22 -12.69
C ASP A 42 10.77 2.15 -13.79
N LEU A 43 9.74 2.22 -14.64
CA LEU A 43 9.58 1.34 -15.80
C LEU A 43 10.30 1.95 -17.02
N ASP A 44 10.18 3.27 -17.17
CA ASP A 44 10.90 4.08 -18.14
C ASP A 44 11.05 5.54 -17.62
N SER A 45 11.43 6.48 -18.49
CA SER A 45 11.66 7.89 -18.13
C SER A 45 10.41 8.64 -17.66
N TYR A 46 9.20 8.14 -17.93
CA TYR A 46 7.93 8.80 -17.65
C TYR A 46 6.97 7.93 -16.83
N ASN A 47 7.14 6.61 -16.87
CA ASN A 47 6.24 5.66 -16.27
C ASN A 47 6.87 5.00 -15.04
N LYS A 48 6.09 4.97 -13.97
CA LYS A 48 6.40 4.29 -12.73
C LYS A 48 5.44 3.13 -12.53
N GLY A 49 5.93 2.10 -11.89
CA GLY A 49 5.16 0.97 -11.39
C GLY A 49 5.42 0.72 -9.92
N ILE A 50 4.72 -0.26 -9.39
CA ILE A 50 4.77 -0.67 -8.00
C ILE A 50 5.06 -2.15 -7.90
N SER A 51 5.91 -2.52 -6.96
CA SER A 51 6.14 -3.91 -6.56
C SER A 51 5.87 -4.05 -5.07
N PHE A 52 5.37 -5.20 -4.69
CA PHE A 52 5.01 -5.50 -3.31
C PHE A 52 5.93 -6.60 -2.78
N LYS A 53 6.32 -6.49 -1.52
CA LYS A 53 6.98 -7.56 -0.77
C LYS A 53 6.07 -8.08 0.32
N ASN A 54 6.21 -9.36 0.65
CA ASN A 54 5.48 -10.04 1.73
C ASN A 54 3.96 -10.15 1.46
N ILE A 55 3.58 -10.38 0.21
CA ILE A 55 2.23 -10.82 -0.13
C ILE A 55 2.33 -12.23 -0.70
N ASP A 56 1.69 -13.19 -0.05
CA ASP A 56 1.63 -14.56 -0.55
C ASP A 56 0.96 -14.59 -1.95
N GLY A 57 1.56 -15.33 -2.88
CA GLY A 57 1.09 -15.41 -4.26
C GLY A 57 1.66 -14.32 -5.20
N LEU A 58 2.36 -13.31 -4.67
CA LEU A 58 3.04 -12.29 -5.47
C LEU A 58 4.56 -12.42 -5.42
N SER A 59 5.18 -12.49 -6.59
CA SER A 59 6.64 -12.38 -6.70
C SER A 59 7.07 -10.91 -6.60
N ASP A 60 8.18 -10.64 -5.89
CA ASP A 60 8.85 -9.34 -5.88
C ASP A 60 9.23 -8.81 -7.28
N SER A 61 9.26 -9.70 -8.29
CA SER A 61 9.51 -9.35 -9.68
C SER A 61 8.29 -8.76 -10.39
N TYR A 62 7.09 -8.89 -9.82
CA TYR A 62 5.87 -8.39 -10.42
C TYR A 62 5.77 -6.89 -10.17
N VAL A 63 5.73 -6.15 -11.28
CA VAL A 63 5.54 -4.71 -11.28
C VAL A 63 4.17 -4.42 -11.86
N PHE A 64 3.38 -3.67 -11.11
CA PHE A 64 2.04 -3.26 -11.47
C PHE A 64 2.01 -1.80 -11.88
N THR A 65 1.10 -1.46 -12.79
CA THR A 65 0.81 -0.08 -13.19
C THR A 65 -0.56 0.36 -12.69
N CYS A 66 -0.82 1.67 -12.66
CA CYS A 66 -2.12 2.21 -12.31
C CYS A 66 -3.14 2.01 -13.44
N ALA A 67 -4.35 1.60 -13.09
CA ALA A 67 -5.52 1.64 -13.97
C ALA A 67 -6.79 1.92 -13.15
N GLU A 68 -7.93 2.03 -13.83
CA GLU A 68 -9.23 2.19 -13.16
C GLU A 68 -9.61 0.93 -12.37
N GLU A 69 -9.17 -0.25 -12.82
CA GLU A 69 -9.50 -1.56 -12.26
C GLU A 69 -8.23 -2.40 -11.99
N ALA A 70 -8.26 -3.14 -10.89
CA ALA A 70 -7.23 -4.12 -10.55
C ALA A 70 -7.40 -5.39 -11.41
N ASP A 71 -6.33 -5.82 -12.07
CA ASP A 71 -6.33 -7.01 -12.93
C ASP A 71 -4.95 -7.71 -12.87
N PHE A 72 -4.97 -9.00 -12.53
CA PHE A 72 -3.76 -9.79 -12.36
C PHE A 72 -2.99 -10.01 -13.68
N LYS A 73 -3.70 -10.34 -14.77
CA LYS A 73 -3.09 -10.62 -16.09
C LYS A 73 -2.49 -9.37 -16.70
N ARG A 74 -3.20 -8.25 -16.58
CA ARG A 74 -2.78 -6.94 -17.07
C ARG A 74 -1.75 -6.28 -16.14
N LYS A 75 -1.54 -6.85 -14.94
CA LYS A 75 -0.69 -6.31 -13.89
C LYS A 75 -1.07 -4.87 -13.55
N THR A 76 -2.35 -4.64 -13.32
CA THR A 76 -2.85 -3.32 -12.93
C THR A 76 -3.34 -3.34 -11.49
N ILE A 77 -3.13 -2.22 -10.80
CA ILE A 77 -3.71 -1.92 -9.50
C ILE A 77 -4.60 -0.69 -9.60
N THR A 78 -5.49 -0.53 -8.64
CA THR A 78 -6.33 0.67 -8.53
C THR A 78 -6.41 1.15 -7.09
N PHE A 79 -6.66 2.45 -6.93
CA PHE A 79 -6.91 3.05 -5.62
C PHE A 79 -8.42 3.13 -5.42
N SER A 80 -8.95 2.35 -4.47
CA SER A 80 -10.36 2.43 -4.10
C SER A 80 -10.66 3.62 -3.20
N ASP A 81 -9.62 4.14 -2.51
CA ASP A 81 -9.68 5.31 -1.64
C ASP A 81 -8.26 5.92 -1.50
N LYS A 82 -8.13 7.12 -0.92
CA LYS A 82 -6.85 7.81 -0.65
C LYS A 82 -5.85 6.91 0.09
N TYR A 83 -6.35 6.02 0.94
CA TYR A 83 -5.55 5.15 1.82
C TYR A 83 -5.63 3.66 1.45
N LYS A 84 -6.26 3.29 0.33
CA LYS A 84 -6.51 1.88 0.00
C LYS A 84 -6.10 1.54 -1.43
N ILE A 85 -5.34 0.46 -1.56
CA ILE A 85 -4.91 -0.09 -2.85
C ILE A 85 -5.54 -1.46 -3.02
N GLU A 86 -6.19 -1.67 -4.16
CA GLU A 86 -6.65 -2.99 -4.60
C GLU A 86 -5.52 -3.66 -5.37
N VAL A 87 -5.05 -4.80 -4.86
CA VAL A 87 -3.95 -5.56 -5.44
C VAL A 87 -4.46 -6.95 -5.84
N PRO A 88 -4.47 -7.27 -7.15
CA PRO A 88 -4.88 -8.58 -7.60
C PRO A 88 -3.71 -9.56 -7.35
N ILE A 89 -3.98 -10.65 -6.63
CA ILE A 89 -2.98 -11.68 -6.32
C ILE A 89 -3.19 -12.97 -7.14
N SER A 90 -4.37 -13.12 -7.72
CA SER A 90 -4.68 -14.11 -8.76
C SER A 90 -5.81 -13.58 -9.66
N ASP A 91 -6.23 -14.37 -10.64
CA ASP A 91 -7.35 -14.03 -11.52
C ASP A 91 -8.68 -13.83 -10.77
N ASP A 92 -8.85 -14.51 -9.63
CA ASP A 92 -10.10 -14.54 -8.87
C ASP A 92 -9.99 -13.88 -7.49
N GLU A 93 -8.79 -13.42 -7.11
CA GLU A 93 -8.52 -12.91 -5.77
C GLU A 93 -7.82 -11.55 -5.81
N THR A 94 -8.47 -10.57 -5.19
CA THR A 94 -7.94 -9.22 -4.98
C THR A 94 -7.93 -8.91 -3.49
N ILE A 95 -6.78 -8.49 -2.99
CA ILE A 95 -6.64 -8.02 -1.61
C ILE A 95 -6.71 -6.50 -1.56
N ILE A 96 -7.16 -5.98 -0.43
CA ILE A 96 -7.21 -4.53 -0.17
C ILE A 96 -6.15 -4.19 0.85
N LEU A 97 -5.10 -3.53 0.38
CA LEU A 97 -4.05 -2.98 1.22
C LEU A 97 -4.53 -1.65 1.81
N LYS A 98 -4.38 -1.49 3.12
CA LYS A 98 -4.66 -0.23 3.85
C LYS A 98 -3.35 0.44 4.22
N SER A 99 -3.25 1.74 3.98
CA SER A 99 -2.08 2.53 4.36
C SER A 99 -1.95 2.57 5.87
N MET A 100 -0.74 2.37 6.38
CA MET A 100 -0.47 2.57 7.80
C MET A 100 -0.53 4.06 8.20
N SER A 101 -0.43 5.00 7.25
CA SER A 101 -0.56 6.44 7.52
C SER A 101 -1.94 6.83 8.06
N ASP A 102 -2.99 6.08 7.70
CA ASP A 102 -4.38 6.30 8.15
C ASP A 102 -4.55 6.04 9.66
N ILE A 103 -3.75 5.12 10.23
CA ILE A 103 -3.82 4.78 11.67
C ILE A 103 -3.31 5.94 12.54
N TYR A 104 -2.43 6.79 12.01
CA TYR A 104 -1.67 7.74 12.81
C TYR A 104 -2.04 9.21 12.56
N LYS A 105 -3.10 9.50 11.78
CA LYS A 105 -3.48 10.88 11.37
C LYS A 105 -2.34 11.69 10.74
N PHE A 106 -1.37 11.03 10.12
CA PHE A 106 -0.34 11.72 9.33
C PHE A 106 -0.85 11.92 7.91
N ASP A 107 -0.64 13.10 7.35
CA ASP A 107 -0.98 13.33 5.95
C ASP A 107 -0.04 12.51 5.07
N ILE A 108 -0.57 11.93 3.99
CA ILE A 108 0.20 11.08 3.06
C ILE A 108 1.30 11.83 2.30
N ASN A 109 1.38 13.14 2.52
CA ASN A 109 2.35 14.05 1.95
C ASN A 109 3.50 14.35 2.93
N GLU A 110 3.47 13.79 4.14
CA GLU A 110 4.52 13.96 5.15
C GLU A 110 5.44 12.74 5.16
N LYS A 111 6.75 13.01 5.01
CA LYS A 111 7.80 11.98 5.06
C LYS A 111 7.79 11.24 6.39
N VAL A 112 7.51 9.94 6.34
CA VAL A 112 7.68 9.03 7.47
C VAL A 112 9.19 8.76 7.67
N THR A 113 9.71 9.07 8.87
CA THR A 113 11.12 8.79 9.22
C THR A 113 11.29 7.36 9.76
N ASP A 114 12.52 6.84 9.75
CA ASP A 114 12.82 5.52 10.33
C ASP A 114 12.52 5.47 11.84
N GLU A 115 12.70 6.58 12.57
CA GLU A 115 12.27 6.69 13.97
C GLU A 115 10.76 6.57 14.11
N MET A 116 9.99 7.21 13.23
CA MET A 116 8.53 7.08 13.21
C MET A 116 8.10 5.64 12.95
N ASN A 117 8.75 4.92 12.03
CA ASN A 117 8.48 3.49 11.77
C ASN A 117 8.73 2.61 13.00
N CYS A 118 9.82 2.86 13.75
CA CYS A 118 10.10 2.14 14.99
C CYS A 118 9.05 2.43 16.06
N SER A 119 8.67 3.70 16.24
CA SER A 119 7.61 4.09 17.18
C SER A 119 6.24 3.50 16.81
N ILE A 120 5.97 3.33 15.51
CA ILE A 120 4.77 2.65 15.00
C ILE A 120 4.76 1.18 15.41
N MET A 121 5.88 0.47 15.24
CA MET A 121 6.01 -0.93 15.67
C MET A 121 5.90 -1.06 17.19
N GLU A 122 6.55 -0.20 17.96
CA GLU A 122 6.46 -0.22 19.43
C GLU A 122 5.04 0.06 19.92
N ASN A 123 4.34 1.06 19.36
CA ASN A 123 2.97 1.35 19.75
C ASN A 123 2.02 0.21 19.38
N THR A 124 2.22 -0.43 18.23
CA THR A 124 1.44 -1.61 17.83
C THR A 124 1.70 -2.79 18.77
N LEU A 125 2.96 -3.03 19.16
CA LEU A 125 3.32 -4.05 20.14
C LEU A 125 2.72 -3.77 21.53
N ASN A 126 2.73 -2.51 21.96
CA ASN A 126 2.15 -2.09 23.23
C ASN A 126 0.62 -2.28 23.27
N ILE A 127 -0.07 -1.99 22.16
CA ILE A 127 -1.51 -2.22 22.04
C ILE A 127 -1.81 -3.73 21.96
N ALA A 128 -1.00 -4.49 21.22
CA ALA A 128 -1.22 -5.91 20.98
C ALA A 128 -1.01 -6.81 22.21
N LYS A 129 -0.42 -6.29 23.31
CA LYS A 129 -0.08 -7.05 24.53
C LYS A 129 0.40 -8.48 24.22
N PRO A 130 1.51 -8.66 23.48
CA PRO A 130 2.03 -10.00 23.22
C PRO A 130 2.27 -10.70 24.56
N LEU A 131 1.69 -11.89 24.73
CA LEU A 131 1.92 -12.72 25.91
C LEU A 131 3.41 -13.06 25.96
N GLN A 132 4.12 -12.44 26.90
CA GLN A 132 5.49 -12.77 27.19
C GLN A 132 5.50 -14.14 27.88
N VAL A 133 5.83 -15.18 27.13
CA VAL A 133 5.99 -16.53 27.70
C VAL A 133 7.32 -16.55 28.44
N TYR A 134 7.27 -16.39 29.77
CA TYR A 134 8.43 -16.64 30.61
C TYR A 134 8.77 -18.13 30.55
N LYS A 135 10.05 -18.44 30.29
CA LYS A 135 10.61 -19.78 30.36
C LYS A 135 11.55 -19.86 31.55
#